data_AF-A0A931FLL6-F1
#
_entry.id   AF-A0A931FLL6-F1
#
_cell.length_a   1.000
_cell.length_b   1.000
_cell.length_c   1.000
_cell.angle_alpha   90.00
_cell.angle_beta   90.00
_cell.angle_gamma   90.00
#
_symmetry.space_group_name_H-M   'P 1'
#
loop_
_entity.id
_entity.type
_entity.pdbx_description
1 polymer ?
#
loop_
_entity_poly.entity_id
_entity_poly.type
_entity_poly.pdbx_seq_one_letter_code
_entity_poly.pdbx_strand_id
1 'polypeptide(L)'
;MHPTLTTRQHSAAKFFLLALFIIVLDQLSKWAVHTYMQPGSAGEIPVLGQFAKLNYTLNPGMAFGAQLPAPYGKLVLTAFRSLAVVGLVYYIIRLCRQRVAAGYIACMALILGGAVGNLIDSIFYGVLYNNAPVGSPTRWFYGQVIDMIYVPLYVGYFPKSWPLIGGSYSNGFPIFNIADSSIFIGVVLILLNQSRFFNESQPSAAPHPESAPLVAPDAEKLA
;
A
#
# COMPACT_ATOMS: atom_id res chain seq x y z
N MET A 1 -36.42 17.26 -8.20
CA MET A 1 -35.82 15.98 -8.66
C MET A 1 -34.51 15.77 -7.93
N HIS A 2 -34.50 15.00 -6.84
CA HIS A 2 -33.26 14.56 -6.21
C HIS A 2 -32.62 13.49 -7.09
N PRO A 3 -31.32 13.59 -7.43
CA PRO A 3 -30.63 12.48 -8.09
C PRO A 3 -30.58 11.34 -7.08
N THR A 4 -31.33 10.28 -7.35
CA THR A 4 -31.17 8.98 -6.70
C THR A 4 -29.76 8.50 -7.01
N LEU A 5 -28.84 8.68 -6.06
CA LEU A 5 -27.50 8.10 -6.13
C LEU A 5 -27.68 6.58 -6.10
N THR A 6 -27.74 5.99 -7.29
CA THR A 6 -27.75 4.54 -7.47
C THR A 6 -26.50 3.99 -6.80
N THR A 7 -26.65 3.35 -5.64
CA THR A 7 -25.59 2.56 -5.00
C THR A 7 -25.40 1.27 -5.77
N ARG A 8 -24.87 1.40 -7.00
CA ARG A 8 -24.53 0.29 -7.88
C ARG A 8 -23.42 -0.51 -7.22
N GLN A 9 -23.60 -1.82 -7.07
CA GLN A 9 -22.54 -2.72 -6.61
C GLN A 9 -21.26 -2.43 -7.39
N HIS A 10 -20.15 -2.23 -6.67
CA HIS A 10 -18.89 -2.03 -7.34
C HIS A 10 -18.43 -3.35 -7.94
N SER A 11 -18.18 -3.37 -9.25
CA SER A 11 -17.47 -4.48 -9.87
C SER A 11 -16.06 -4.53 -9.28
N ALA A 12 -15.71 -5.64 -8.64
CA ALA A 12 -14.37 -5.82 -8.06
C ALA A 12 -13.26 -5.74 -9.12
N ALA A 13 -13.59 -6.03 -10.38
CA ALA A 13 -12.66 -6.06 -11.50
C ALA A 13 -11.87 -4.75 -11.65
N LYS A 14 -12.51 -3.57 -11.53
CA LYS A 14 -11.80 -2.29 -11.68
C LYS A 14 -10.72 -2.07 -10.62
N PHE A 15 -10.94 -2.57 -9.40
CA PHE A 15 -9.97 -2.45 -8.32
C PHE A 15 -8.82 -3.44 -8.50
N PHE A 16 -9.10 -4.66 -8.97
CA PHE A 16 -8.05 -5.60 -9.34
C PHE A 16 -7.25 -5.15 -10.57
N LEU A 17 -7.87 -4.45 -11.52
CA LEU A 17 -7.16 -3.81 -12.63
C LEU A 17 -6.23 -2.69 -12.15
N LEU A 18 -6.67 -1.89 -11.16
CA LEU A 18 -5.80 -0.89 -10.53
C LEU A 18 -4.61 -1.57 -9.82
N ALA A 19 -4.84 -2.63 -9.06
CA ALA A 19 -3.77 -3.38 -8.41
C ALA A 19 -2.80 -3.99 -9.46
N LEU A 20 -3.34 -4.57 -10.54
CA LEU A 20 -2.56 -5.12 -11.65
C LEU A 20 -1.70 -4.04 -12.33
N PHE A 21 -2.25 -2.85 -12.56
CA PHE A 21 -1.50 -1.74 -13.11
C PHE A 21 -0.29 -1.37 -12.23
N ILE A 22 -0.47 -1.27 -10.90
CA ILE A 22 0.63 -1.03 -9.96
C ILE A 22 1.67 -2.15 -10.02
N ILE A 23 1.24 -3.41 -10.05
CA ILE A 23 2.15 -4.57 -10.15
C ILE A 23 2.99 -4.49 -11.43
N VAL A 24 2.37 -4.18 -12.57
CA VAL A 24 3.08 -4.06 -13.85
C VAL A 24 4.09 -2.91 -13.81
N LEU A 25 3.71 -1.75 -13.29
CA LEU A 25 4.64 -0.62 -13.16
C LEU A 25 5.84 -0.96 -12.26
N ASP A 26 5.61 -1.60 -11.12
CA ASP A 26 6.65 -2.00 -10.19
C ASP A 26 7.61 -3.04 -10.81
N GLN A 27 7.08 -4.08 -11.47
CA GLN A 27 7.91 -5.12 -12.06
C GLN A 27 8.68 -4.61 -13.29
N LEU A 28 8.10 -3.70 -14.09
CA LEU A 28 8.82 -3.06 -15.19
C LEU A 28 9.93 -2.14 -14.69
N SER A 29 9.70 -1.37 -13.62
CA SER A 29 10.75 -0.50 -13.06
C SER A 29 11.89 -1.33 -12.47
N LYS A 30 11.59 -2.42 -11.74
CA LYS A 30 12.58 -3.33 -11.18
C LYS A 30 13.38 -4.06 -12.26
N TRP A 31 12.71 -4.53 -13.31
CA TRP A 31 13.37 -5.12 -14.47
C TRP A 31 14.32 -4.13 -15.15
N ALA A 32 13.89 -2.88 -15.36
CA ALA A 32 14.73 -1.85 -15.96
C ALA A 32 15.97 -1.55 -15.10
N VAL A 33 15.78 -1.38 -13.79
CA VAL A 33 16.89 -1.15 -12.84
C VAL A 33 17.86 -2.33 -12.84
N HIS A 34 17.35 -3.57 -12.77
CA HIS A 34 18.18 -4.77 -12.82
C HIS A 34 18.99 -4.91 -14.13
N THR A 35 18.39 -4.50 -15.25
CA THR A 35 18.99 -4.69 -16.59
C THR A 35 20.02 -3.60 -16.93
N TYR A 36 19.76 -2.36 -16.54
CA TYR A 36 20.50 -1.20 -17.04
C TYR A 36 21.39 -0.52 -15.98
N MET A 37 21.26 -0.87 -14.70
CA MET A 37 22.02 -0.23 -13.62
C MET A 37 22.99 -1.21 -12.96
N GLN A 38 24.13 -0.68 -12.52
CA GLN A 38 25.04 -1.40 -11.64
C GLN A 38 24.56 -1.26 -10.18
N PRO A 39 24.59 -2.33 -9.37
CA PRO A 39 24.25 -2.25 -7.95
C PRO A 39 25.16 -1.30 -7.17
N GLY A 40 24.59 -0.62 -6.17
CA GLY A 40 25.34 0.24 -5.24
C GLY A 40 25.66 1.63 -5.79
N SER A 41 26.47 2.39 -5.05
CA SER A 41 26.69 3.83 -5.29
C SER A 41 27.35 4.17 -6.63
N ALA A 42 28.09 3.24 -7.23
CA ALA A 42 28.74 3.47 -8.53
C ALA A 42 27.74 3.56 -9.69
N GLY A 43 26.56 2.95 -9.54
CA GLY A 43 25.49 2.96 -10.54
C GLY A 43 24.40 4.00 -10.28
N GLU A 44 24.63 4.99 -9.39
CA GLU A 44 23.63 6.02 -9.10
C GLU A 44 23.36 6.93 -10.29
N ILE A 45 22.09 7.16 -10.61
CA ILE A 45 21.66 8.07 -11.68
C ILE A 45 20.85 9.21 -11.06
N PRO A 46 21.29 10.48 -11.14
CA PRO A 46 20.50 11.61 -10.67
C PRO A 46 19.26 11.80 -11.56
N VAL A 47 18.07 11.89 -10.95
CA VAL A 47 16.81 12.12 -11.66
C VAL A 47 16.37 13.58 -11.52
N LEU A 48 16.47 14.12 -10.30
CA LEU A 48 16.10 15.50 -9.97
C LEU A 48 17.25 16.18 -9.23
N GLY A 49 18.37 16.40 -9.95
CA GLY A 49 19.57 17.00 -9.37
C GLY A 49 20.03 16.25 -8.13
N GLN A 50 20.15 16.95 -6.99
CA GLN A 50 20.54 16.35 -5.72
C GLN A 50 19.35 15.80 -4.91
N PHE A 51 18.11 16.10 -5.30
CA PHE A 51 16.91 15.78 -4.51
C PHE A 51 16.43 14.34 -4.66
N ALA A 52 16.57 13.74 -5.85
CA ALA A 52 16.17 12.37 -6.11
C ALA A 52 17.12 11.69 -7.07
N LYS A 53 17.50 10.46 -6.73
CA LYS A 53 18.38 9.60 -7.52
C LYS A 53 17.77 8.21 -7.68
N LEU A 54 18.11 7.54 -8.78
CA LEU A 54 17.99 6.10 -8.87
C LEU A 54 19.25 5.45 -8.30
N ASN A 55 19.08 4.47 -7.41
CA ASN A 55 20.15 3.66 -6.85
C ASN A 55 19.69 2.20 -6.83
N TYR A 56 20.39 1.32 -7.54
CA TYR A 56 20.05 -0.10 -7.51
C TYR A 56 20.54 -0.74 -6.20
N THR A 57 19.61 -0.99 -5.28
CA THR A 57 19.88 -1.66 -3.99
C THR A 57 19.05 -2.93 -3.85
N LEU A 58 19.66 -3.97 -3.28
CA LEU A 58 18.99 -5.24 -2.95
C LEU A 58 18.66 -5.30 -1.46
N ASN A 59 17.37 -5.31 -1.14
CA ASN A 59 16.88 -5.33 0.22
C ASN A 59 16.49 -6.76 0.64
N PRO A 60 17.18 -7.36 1.64
CA PRO A 60 16.84 -8.68 2.15
C PRO A 60 15.56 -8.70 3.02
N GLY A 61 14.80 -7.63 3.07
CA GLY A 61 13.60 -7.52 3.91
C GLY A 61 13.88 -6.86 5.26
N MET A 62 14.82 -5.91 5.29
CA MET A 62 15.03 -5.04 6.44
C MET A 62 13.98 -3.92 6.45
N ALA A 63 13.37 -3.70 7.61
CA ALA A 63 12.62 -2.48 7.88
C ALA A 63 13.32 -1.74 9.03
N PHE A 64 13.73 -0.49 8.81
CA PHE A 64 14.37 0.38 9.81
C PHE A 64 15.62 -0.24 10.49
N GLY A 65 16.40 -1.02 9.75
CA GLY A 65 17.61 -1.68 10.28
C GLY A 65 17.34 -2.91 11.16
N ALA A 66 16.09 -3.27 11.43
CA ALA A 66 15.75 -4.53 12.09
C ALA A 66 15.81 -5.68 11.09
N GLN A 67 16.59 -6.71 11.43
CA GLN A 67 16.68 -7.98 10.70
C GLN A 67 16.14 -9.10 11.56
N LEU A 68 15.29 -9.95 10.98
CA LEU A 68 14.98 -11.23 11.61
C LEU A 68 16.17 -12.19 11.45
N PRO A 69 16.43 -13.08 12.43
CA PRO A 69 17.57 -13.97 12.40
C PRO A 69 17.64 -14.83 11.12
N ALA A 70 18.82 -14.93 10.53
CA ALA A 70 19.09 -15.90 9.48
C ALA A 70 19.05 -17.33 10.06
N PRO A 71 18.74 -18.36 9.26
CA PRO A 71 18.37 -18.29 7.84
C PRO A 71 16.86 -18.15 7.62
N TYR A 72 16.01 -18.14 8.65
CA TYR A 72 14.55 -18.24 8.47
C TYR A 72 13.81 -16.89 8.49
N GLY A 73 14.47 -15.80 8.91
CA GLY A 73 13.85 -14.49 9.01
C GLY A 73 13.20 -14.00 7.72
N LYS A 74 13.89 -14.16 6.59
CA LYS A 74 13.34 -13.82 5.26
C LYS A 74 12.13 -14.66 4.90
N LEU A 75 12.16 -15.96 5.17
CA LEU A 75 11.04 -16.87 4.90
C LEU A 75 9.80 -16.48 5.69
N VAL A 76 9.96 -16.11 6.97
CA VAL A 76 8.86 -15.61 7.81
C VAL A 76 8.25 -14.34 7.23
N LEU A 77 9.08 -13.38 6.78
CA LEU A 77 8.60 -12.15 6.14
C LEU A 77 7.83 -12.45 4.85
N THR A 78 8.35 -13.35 4.01
CA THR A 78 7.69 -13.75 2.76
C THR A 78 6.37 -14.48 3.06
N ALA A 79 6.32 -15.38 4.04
CA ALA A 79 5.11 -16.07 4.46
C ALA A 79 4.05 -15.12 5.01
N PHE A 80 4.45 -14.16 5.84
CA PHE A 80 3.55 -13.10 6.34
C PHE A 80 2.98 -12.27 5.19
N ARG A 81 3.81 -11.85 4.23
CA ARG A 81 3.34 -11.10 3.04
C ARG A 81 2.37 -11.94 2.20
N SER A 82 2.63 -13.22 1.98
CA SER A 82 1.71 -14.13 1.28
C SER A 82 0.34 -14.16 1.97
N LEU A 83 0.32 -14.34 3.30
CA LEU A 83 -0.93 -14.35 4.07
C LEU A 83 -1.65 -12.99 3.99
N ALA A 84 -0.92 -11.89 4.12
CA ALA A 84 -1.47 -10.54 4.03
C ALA A 84 -2.09 -10.27 2.65
N VAL A 85 -1.45 -10.70 1.55
CA VAL A 85 -1.99 -10.57 0.19
C VAL A 85 -3.30 -11.35 0.03
N VAL A 86 -3.36 -12.60 0.49
CA VAL A 86 -4.60 -13.40 0.46
C VAL A 86 -5.70 -12.72 1.27
N GLY A 87 -5.37 -12.22 2.46
CA GLY A 87 -6.28 -11.45 3.31
C GLY A 87 -6.80 -10.18 2.64
N LEU A 88 -5.93 -9.42 1.97
CA LEU A 88 -6.29 -8.20 1.23
C LEU A 88 -7.21 -8.50 0.05
N VAL A 89 -6.94 -9.55 -0.73
CA VAL A 89 -7.81 -9.97 -1.85
C VAL A 89 -9.20 -10.31 -1.33
N TYR A 90 -9.28 -11.16 -0.29
CA TYR A 90 -10.54 -11.51 0.35
C TYR A 90 -11.28 -10.27 0.87
N TYR A 91 -10.57 -9.37 1.54
CA TYR A 91 -11.15 -8.18 2.13
C TYR A 91 -11.69 -7.20 1.07
N ILE A 92 -10.96 -6.97 -0.03
CA ILE A 92 -11.44 -6.15 -1.15
C ILE A 92 -12.74 -6.72 -1.75
N ILE A 93 -12.80 -8.04 -1.97
CA ILE A 93 -14.01 -8.70 -2.47
C ILE A 93 -15.17 -8.48 -1.50
N ARG A 94 -14.93 -8.63 -0.19
CA ARG A 94 -15.93 -8.38 0.85
C ARG A 94 -16.41 -6.93 0.84
N LEU A 95 -15.51 -5.95 0.77
CA LEU A 95 -15.85 -4.53 0.74
C LEU A 95 -16.68 -4.15 -0.49
N CYS A 96 -16.38 -4.72 -1.66
CA CYS A 96 -17.17 -4.51 -2.88
C CYS A 96 -18.62 -4.98 -2.70
N ARG A 97 -18.82 -6.11 -2.00
CA ARG A 97 -20.16 -6.65 -1.69
C ARG A 97 -20.91 -5.81 -0.65
N GLN A 98 -20.18 -5.18 0.26
CA GLN A 98 -20.71 -4.31 1.32
C GLN A 98 -20.99 -2.86 0.87
N ARG A 99 -20.75 -2.53 -0.41
CA ARG A 99 -20.98 -1.18 -0.98
C ARG A 99 -20.24 -0.06 -0.23
N VAL A 100 -19.07 -0.37 0.30
CA VAL A 100 -18.18 0.62 0.92
C VAL A 100 -17.71 1.62 -0.14
N ALA A 101 -17.45 2.87 0.28
CA ALA A 101 -16.96 3.95 -0.57
C ALA A 101 -15.87 3.48 -1.55
N ALA A 102 -16.08 3.70 -2.85
CA ALA A 102 -15.15 3.25 -3.90
C ALA A 102 -13.73 3.79 -3.69
N GLY A 103 -13.59 5.01 -3.16
CA GLY A 103 -12.28 5.60 -2.85
C GLY A 103 -11.50 4.79 -1.82
N TYR A 104 -12.18 4.27 -0.80
CA TYR A 104 -11.55 3.40 0.20
C TYR A 104 -11.08 2.08 -0.42
N ILE A 105 -11.91 1.45 -1.25
CA ILE A 105 -11.55 0.20 -1.95
C ILE A 105 -10.40 0.43 -2.94
N ALA A 106 -10.35 1.59 -3.61
CA ALA A 106 -9.23 1.97 -4.46
C ALA A 106 -7.92 2.10 -3.68
N CYS A 107 -7.95 2.68 -2.47
CA CYS A 107 -6.77 2.71 -1.60
C CYS A 107 -6.31 1.31 -1.19
N MET A 108 -7.25 0.41 -0.87
CA MET A 108 -6.93 -0.99 -0.59
C MET A 108 -6.32 -1.71 -1.81
N ALA A 109 -6.75 -1.37 -3.03
CA ALA A 109 -6.17 -1.89 -4.25
C ALA A 109 -4.73 -1.38 -4.51
N LEU A 110 -4.43 -0.13 -4.17
CA LEU A 110 -3.05 0.39 -4.20
C LEU A 110 -2.14 -0.39 -3.23
N ILE A 111 -2.63 -0.64 -2.01
CA ILE A 111 -1.91 -1.43 -0.99
C ILE A 111 -1.71 -2.87 -1.48
N LEU A 112 -2.75 -3.50 -2.05
CA LEU A 112 -2.66 -4.84 -2.63
C LEU A 112 -1.63 -4.89 -3.76
N GLY A 113 -1.66 -3.95 -4.70
CA GLY A 113 -0.72 -3.90 -5.82
C GLY A 113 0.73 -3.83 -5.36
N GLY A 114 1.03 -2.96 -4.38
CA GLY A 114 2.37 -2.88 -3.82
C GLY A 114 2.77 -4.12 -3.00
N ALA A 115 1.84 -4.68 -2.22
CA ALA A 115 2.10 -5.91 -1.46
C ALA A 115 2.44 -7.09 -2.37
N VAL A 116 1.71 -7.23 -3.50
CA VAL A 116 1.97 -8.26 -4.50
C VAL A 116 3.29 -8.01 -5.23
N GLY A 117 3.60 -6.77 -5.62
CA GLY A 117 4.88 -6.43 -6.27
C GLY A 117 6.08 -6.87 -5.43
N ASN A 118 6.12 -6.49 -4.15
CA ASN A 118 7.18 -6.92 -3.24
C ASN A 118 7.14 -8.41 -2.85
N LEU A 119 6.00 -9.07 -3.01
CA LEU A 119 5.89 -10.52 -2.82
C LEU A 119 6.49 -11.30 -4.00
N ILE A 120 6.30 -10.81 -5.23
CA ILE A 120 6.89 -11.40 -6.44
C ILE A 120 8.41 -11.44 -6.30
N ASP A 121 9.03 -10.32 -5.94
CA ASP A 121 10.49 -10.26 -5.71
C ASP A 121 10.94 -11.32 -4.70
N SER A 122 10.28 -11.35 -3.53
CA SER A 122 10.62 -12.27 -2.45
C SER A 122 10.51 -13.74 -2.87
N ILE A 123 9.50 -14.11 -3.65
CA ILE A 123 9.29 -15.50 -4.08
C ILE A 123 10.23 -15.89 -5.21
N PHE A 124 10.36 -15.03 -6.24
CA PHE A 124 10.90 -15.43 -7.53
C PHE A 124 12.31 -14.91 -7.81
N TYR A 125 12.72 -13.73 -7.33
CA TYR A 125 13.98 -13.11 -7.78
C TYR A 125 15.23 -13.87 -7.32
N GLY A 126 15.13 -14.63 -6.22
CA GLY A 126 16.22 -15.51 -5.82
C GLY A 126 16.51 -16.59 -6.86
N VAL A 127 15.51 -16.99 -7.64
CA VAL A 127 15.63 -17.96 -8.74
C VAL A 127 15.90 -17.26 -10.07
N LEU A 128 15.14 -16.20 -10.40
CA LEU A 128 15.22 -15.50 -11.69
C LEU A 128 16.49 -14.68 -11.85
N TYR A 129 16.90 -13.98 -10.78
CA TYR A 129 18.05 -13.07 -10.79
C TYR A 129 19.20 -13.54 -9.90
N ASN A 130 19.11 -14.76 -9.36
CA ASN A 130 20.09 -15.35 -8.45
C ASN A 130 20.44 -14.40 -7.28
N ASN A 131 19.46 -13.65 -6.77
CA ASN A 131 19.64 -12.61 -5.76
C ASN A 131 19.24 -13.03 -4.33
N ALA A 132 19.18 -14.34 -4.05
CA ALA A 132 18.94 -14.82 -2.70
C ALA A 132 20.20 -14.57 -1.83
N PRO A 133 20.07 -14.13 -0.57
CA PRO A 133 21.22 -13.96 0.32
C PRO A 133 22.05 -15.24 0.46
N VAL A 134 23.38 -15.09 0.55
CA VAL A 134 24.29 -16.22 0.78
C VAL A 134 23.91 -16.93 2.08
N GLY A 135 23.85 -18.27 2.03
CA GLY A 135 23.39 -19.08 3.16
C GLY A 135 21.87 -19.29 3.25
N SER A 136 21.09 -18.79 2.28
CA SER A 136 19.66 -19.10 2.19
C SER A 136 19.46 -20.61 1.93
N PRO A 137 18.52 -21.28 2.62
CA PRO A 137 18.24 -22.71 2.43
C PRO A 137 17.77 -23.05 1.00
N THR A 138 17.13 -22.10 0.34
CA THR A 138 16.66 -22.22 -1.05
C THR A 138 16.66 -20.84 -1.70
N ARG A 139 16.66 -20.82 -3.05
CA ARG A 139 16.48 -19.60 -3.85
C ARG A 139 15.03 -19.12 -3.90
N TRP A 140 14.08 -20.02 -3.71
CA TRP A 140 12.65 -19.70 -3.66
C TRP A 140 12.29 -19.04 -2.33
N PHE A 141 11.45 -18.00 -2.31
CA PHE A 141 11.01 -17.29 -1.08
C PHE A 141 12.09 -16.44 -0.38
N TYR A 142 13.31 -16.46 -0.91
CA TYR A 142 14.48 -15.76 -0.36
C TYR A 142 14.97 -14.59 -1.22
N GLY A 143 14.29 -14.28 -2.33
CA GLY A 143 14.70 -13.20 -3.23
C GLY A 143 14.80 -11.85 -2.52
N GLN A 144 15.85 -11.09 -2.79
CA GLN A 144 15.96 -9.72 -2.30
C GLN A 144 15.05 -8.81 -3.13
N VAL A 145 14.39 -7.86 -2.45
CA VAL A 145 13.55 -6.85 -3.09
C VAL A 145 14.45 -5.83 -3.77
N ILE A 146 14.11 -5.44 -5.00
CA ILE A 146 14.85 -4.40 -5.71
C ILE A 146 14.29 -3.04 -5.30
N ASP A 147 15.11 -2.25 -4.63
CA ASP A 147 14.83 -0.86 -4.27
C ASP A 147 15.61 0.06 -5.20
N MET A 148 15.02 1.22 -5.54
CA MET A 148 15.55 2.07 -6.61
C MET A 148 15.47 3.57 -6.33
N ILE A 149 14.47 4.05 -5.59
CA ILE A 149 14.24 5.48 -5.40
C ILE A 149 14.97 5.92 -4.13
N TYR A 150 15.99 6.76 -4.31
CA TYR A 150 16.77 7.32 -3.22
C TYR A 150 16.53 8.83 -3.09
N VAL A 151 16.10 9.25 -1.91
CA VAL A 151 15.85 10.66 -1.57
C VAL A 151 16.75 11.05 -0.38
N PRO A 152 17.90 11.69 -0.61
CA PRO A 152 18.85 12.05 0.44
C PRO A 152 18.40 13.30 1.22
N LEU A 153 17.22 13.25 1.88
CA LEU A 153 16.65 14.38 2.60
C LEU A 153 17.59 14.96 3.68
N TYR A 154 18.31 14.08 4.39
CA TYR A 154 19.30 14.47 5.40
C TYR A 154 20.37 13.39 5.53
N VAL A 155 21.62 13.75 5.24
CA VAL A 155 22.79 12.87 5.41
C VAL A 155 23.71 13.52 6.44
N GLY A 156 23.86 12.90 7.61
CA GLY A 156 24.62 13.48 8.71
C GLY A 156 24.24 12.96 10.09
N TYR A 157 24.90 13.48 11.11
CA TYR A 157 24.64 13.13 12.50
C TYR A 157 23.51 13.98 13.07
N PHE A 158 22.48 13.32 13.62
CA PHE A 158 21.45 14.03 14.37
C PHE A 158 22.07 14.76 15.59
N PRO A 159 21.56 15.95 15.94
CA PRO A 159 22.01 16.68 17.13
C PRO A 159 21.96 15.79 18.37
N LYS A 160 23.03 15.77 19.18
CA LYS A 160 23.09 14.96 20.41
C LYS A 160 21.96 15.27 21.41
N SER A 161 21.34 16.44 21.29
CA SER A 161 20.20 16.87 22.12
C SER A 161 18.87 16.20 21.73
N TRP A 162 18.78 15.52 20.58
CA TRP A 162 17.55 14.87 20.16
C TRP A 162 17.33 13.56 20.93
N PRO A 163 16.15 13.37 21.54
CA PRO A 163 15.82 12.12 22.20
C PRO A 163 15.76 10.97 21.16
N LEU A 164 16.16 9.77 21.58
CA LEU A 164 16.13 8.51 20.82
C LEU A 164 17.12 8.38 19.65
N ILE A 165 17.38 9.46 18.89
CA ILE A 165 18.20 9.41 17.66
C ILE A 165 19.44 10.32 17.71
N GLY A 166 19.61 11.11 18.78
CA GLY A 166 20.74 12.02 18.92
C GLY A 166 22.09 11.31 18.83
N GLY A 167 23.00 11.87 18.03
CA GLY A 167 24.31 11.28 17.77
C GLY A 167 24.30 10.08 16.81
N SER A 168 23.14 9.63 16.33
CA SER A 168 23.05 8.60 15.29
C SER A 168 23.31 9.21 13.91
N TYR A 169 23.98 8.45 13.04
CA TYR A 169 24.23 8.86 11.66
C TYR A 169 23.04 8.47 10.76
N SER A 170 22.55 9.43 9.99
CA SER A 170 21.53 9.21 8.97
C SER A 170 22.16 9.15 7.59
N ASN A 171 21.78 8.14 6.81
CA ASN A 171 22.15 8.00 5.39
C ASN A 171 21.06 8.55 4.45
N GLY A 172 20.16 9.39 4.96
CA GLY A 172 18.97 9.84 4.23
C GLY A 172 17.75 8.95 4.47
N PHE A 173 16.72 9.14 3.65
CA PHE A 173 15.53 8.31 3.68
C PHE A 173 15.87 6.90 3.15
N PRO A 174 15.31 5.80 3.72
CA PRO A 174 15.51 4.46 3.18
C PRO A 174 15.19 4.41 1.68
N ILE A 175 15.98 3.70 0.90
CA ILE A 175 15.71 3.51 -0.53
C ILE A 175 14.46 2.64 -0.66
N PHE A 176 13.55 3.01 -1.55
CA PHE A 176 12.26 2.33 -1.72
C PHE A 176 11.93 2.09 -3.19
N ASN A 177 10.83 1.40 -3.46
CA ASN A 177 10.36 1.12 -4.81
C ASN A 177 8.93 1.62 -5.08
N ILE A 178 8.40 1.31 -6.27
CA ILE A 178 7.05 1.70 -6.68
C ILE A 178 6.00 0.98 -5.83
N ALA A 179 6.21 -0.29 -5.49
CA ALA A 179 5.35 -1.03 -4.58
C ALA A 179 5.25 -0.36 -3.19
N ASP A 180 6.36 0.05 -2.58
CA ASP A 180 6.37 0.75 -1.28
C ASP A 180 5.65 2.10 -1.36
N SER A 181 5.88 2.84 -2.45
CA SER A 181 5.21 4.12 -2.72
C SER A 181 3.69 3.94 -2.80
N SER A 182 3.22 2.88 -3.49
CA SER A 182 1.80 2.57 -3.62
C SER A 182 1.16 2.22 -2.28
N ILE A 183 1.84 1.42 -1.44
CA ILE A 183 1.39 1.11 -0.08
C ILE A 183 1.28 2.40 0.74
N PHE A 184 2.34 3.22 0.74
CA PHE A 184 2.39 4.46 1.48
C PHE A 184 1.26 5.42 1.07
N ILE A 185 1.09 5.67 -0.23
CA ILE A 185 0.02 6.52 -0.76
C ILE A 185 -1.35 5.98 -0.38
N GLY A 186 -1.59 4.67 -0.54
CA GLY A 186 -2.86 4.04 -0.16
C GLY A 186 -3.19 4.24 1.32
N VAL A 187 -2.21 4.06 2.21
CA VAL A 187 -2.37 4.27 3.66
C VAL A 187 -2.62 5.74 3.98
N VAL A 188 -1.83 6.67 3.43
CA VAL A 188 -1.99 8.11 3.66
C VAL A 188 -3.36 8.59 3.19
N LEU A 189 -3.82 8.16 2.02
CA LEU A 189 -5.14 8.53 1.51
C LEU A 189 -6.28 8.02 2.39
N ILE A 190 -6.13 6.83 2.99
CA ILE A 190 -7.09 6.31 3.98
C ILE A 190 -7.12 7.21 5.21
N LEU A 191 -5.96 7.55 5.77
CA LEU A 191 -5.87 8.38 6.98
C LEU A 191 -6.42 9.79 6.76
N LEU A 192 -6.11 10.42 5.63
CA LEU A 192 -6.57 11.78 5.31
C LEU A 192 -8.07 11.85 5.00
N ASN A 193 -8.66 10.78 4.45
CA ASN A 193 -10.07 10.76 4.01
C ASN A 193 -10.97 9.89 4.88
N GLN A 194 -10.52 9.48 6.07
CA GLN A 194 -11.25 8.56 6.94
C GLN A 194 -12.69 9.02 7.24
N SER A 195 -12.90 10.32 7.48
CA SER A 195 -14.21 10.90 7.81
C SER A 195 -15.16 10.88 6.60
N ARG A 196 -14.61 11.11 5.39
CA ARG A 196 -15.39 11.09 4.14
C ARG A 196 -15.85 9.67 3.81
N PHE A 197 -14.95 8.70 3.94
CA PHE A 197 -15.28 7.29 3.69
C PHE A 197 -16.34 6.76 4.67
N PHE A 198 -16.30 7.21 5.93
CA PHE A 198 -17.31 6.86 6.92
C PHE A 198 -18.69 7.45 6.58
N ASN A 199 -18.73 8.73 6.18
CA ASN A 199 -19.99 9.43 5.85
C ASN A 199 -20.66 8.87 4.59
N GLU A 200 -19.88 8.50 3.56
CA GLU A 200 -20.42 7.95 2.30
C GLU A 200 -20.93 6.50 2.46
N SER A 201 -20.52 5.82 3.53
CA SER A 201 -20.95 4.45 3.83
C SER A 201 -22.27 4.37 4.62
N GLN A 202 -22.78 5.50 5.13
CA GLN A 202 -24.07 5.57 5.80
C GLN A 202 -25.18 5.75 4.75
N PRO A 203 -26.25 4.93 4.75
CA PRO A 203 -27.43 5.22 3.95
C PRO A 203 -27.99 6.56 4.41
N SER A 204 -28.21 7.51 3.48
CA SER A 204 -28.94 8.74 3.78
C SER A 204 -30.20 8.38 4.56
N ALA A 205 -30.30 8.82 5.82
CA ALA A 205 -31.52 8.67 6.60
C ALA A 205 -32.68 9.18 5.74
N ALA A 206 -33.69 8.33 5.52
CA ALA A 206 -34.89 8.75 4.81
C ALA A 206 -35.44 10.00 5.51
N PRO A 207 -35.91 11.03 4.78
CA PRO A 207 -36.59 12.14 5.41
C PRO A 207 -37.74 11.57 6.24
N HIS A 208 -37.78 11.92 7.53
CA HIS A 208 -38.87 11.56 8.42
C HIS A 208 -40.19 11.89 7.70
N PRO A 209 -41.17 10.97 7.63
CA PRO A 209 -42.48 11.34 7.13
C PRO A 209 -42.99 12.46 8.02
N GLU A 210 -43.16 13.63 7.42
CA GLU A 210 -43.81 14.79 8.03
C GLU A 210 -45.13 14.27 8.61
N SER A 211 -45.25 14.34 9.94
CA SER A 211 -46.40 13.82 10.66
C SER A 211 -47.64 14.53 10.13
N ALA A 212 -48.46 13.81 9.37
CA ALA A 212 -49.75 14.30 8.92
C ALA A 212 -50.53 14.80 10.14
N PRO A 213 -51.13 16.01 10.10
CA PRO A 213 -51.87 16.54 11.23
C PRO A 213 -53.01 15.59 11.58
N LEU A 214 -53.07 15.21 12.86
CA LEU A 214 -54.15 14.42 13.45
C LEU A 214 -55.48 15.15 13.22
N VAL A 215 -56.27 14.68 12.26
CA VAL A 215 -57.67 15.08 12.12
C VAL A 215 -58.40 14.49 13.32
N ALA A 216 -58.86 15.36 14.22
CA ALA A 216 -59.70 14.97 15.35
C ALA A 216 -61.05 14.41 14.82
N PRO A 217 -61.58 13.33 15.41
CA PRO A 217 -62.87 12.80 14.99
C PRO A 217 -63.99 13.77 15.40
N ASP A 218 -64.86 14.09 14.44
CA ASP A 218 -66.00 14.97 14.57
C ASP A 218 -66.89 14.59 15.74
N ALA A 219 -67.02 15.52 16.69
CA ALA A 219 -68.02 15.48 17.75
C ALA A 219 -69.35 16.00 17.18
N GLU A 220 -70.03 15.19 16.38
CA GLU A 220 -71.40 15.51 15.96
C GLU A 220 -72.26 14.26 15.87
N LYS A 221 -72.88 13.91 17.00
CA LYS A 221 -74.18 13.21 17.11
C LYS A 221 -74.57 13.07 18.58
N LEU A 222 -75.13 14.14 19.14
CA LEU A 222 -75.98 14.11 20.34
C LEU A 222 -76.90 15.33 20.29
N ALA A 223 -78.02 15.17 19.58
CA ALA A 223 -79.26 15.91 19.74
C ALA A 223 -80.40 15.00 19.27
#